data_AF-A0A072NR11-F1
#
_entry.id   AF-A0A072NR11-F1
#
_cell.length_a   1.000
_cell.length_b   1.000
_cell.length_c   1.000
_cell.angle_alpha   90.00
_cell.angle_beta   90.00
_cell.angle_gamma   90.00
#
_symmetry.space_group_name_H-M   'P 1'
#
loop_
_entity.id
_entity.type
_entity.pdbx_description
1 polymer ?
#
loop_
_entity_poly.entity_id
_entity_poly.type
_entity_poly.pdbx_seq_one_letter_code
_entity_poly.pdbx_strand_id
1 'polypeptide(L)'
;MFLLLAQSTITNTAPSFHNPGLIRMWYESPLRDFNPHVLMIIFAVLLIAWIYYYFAFVVKKARLEEQMLIDSEEGRFQQLLTKRTALLNKMVELEETFEAGKIDELEFEKKINAYKQHLIEVKLDLKQFTD
;
A
#
# COMPACT_ATOMS: atom_id res chain seq x y z
N MET A 1 28.49 -37.56 74.91
CA MET A 1 28.94 -36.46 74.03
C MET A 1 28.18 -36.58 72.73
N PHE A 2 27.40 -35.55 72.41
CA PHE A 2 26.52 -35.44 71.24
C PHE A 2 27.30 -35.58 69.93
N LEU A 3 26.79 -36.36 68.97
CA LEU A 3 26.88 -36.05 67.54
C LEU A 3 25.61 -36.56 66.85
N LEU A 4 24.61 -35.68 66.79
CA LEU A 4 23.46 -35.78 65.88
C LEU A 4 23.97 -35.54 64.46
N LEU A 5 23.97 -36.58 63.63
CA LEU A 5 24.15 -36.43 62.19
C LEU A 5 22.83 -35.92 61.60
N ALA A 6 22.87 -34.68 61.13
CA ALA A 6 21.81 -34.05 60.36
C ALA A 6 21.64 -34.79 59.01
N GLN A 7 20.46 -35.35 58.78
CA GLN A 7 19.99 -35.65 57.42
C GLN A 7 19.06 -34.53 56.99
N SER A 8 19.61 -33.51 56.33
CA SER A 8 18.83 -32.53 55.59
C SER A 8 18.37 -33.21 54.30
N THR A 9 17.15 -33.74 54.28
CA THR A 9 16.49 -34.19 53.05
C THR A 9 16.22 -32.96 52.19
N ILE A 10 17.12 -32.68 51.25
CA ILE A 10 16.94 -31.60 50.27
C ILE A 10 15.87 -32.09 49.27
N THR A 11 14.61 -31.78 49.52
CA THR A 11 13.55 -31.89 48.50
C THR A 11 13.65 -30.69 47.57
N ASN A 12 14.61 -30.71 46.65
CA ASN A 12 14.61 -29.80 45.49
C ASN A 12 13.53 -30.24 44.51
N THR A 13 12.25 -30.13 44.88
CA THR A 13 11.16 -30.13 43.90
C THR A 13 11.09 -28.72 43.33
N ALA A 14 11.63 -28.52 42.13
CA ALA A 14 11.47 -27.26 41.41
C ALA A 14 9.98 -26.84 41.43
N PRO A 15 9.65 -25.55 41.60
CA PRO A 15 8.26 -25.11 41.61
C PRO A 15 7.58 -25.50 40.29
N SER A 16 6.32 -25.94 40.37
CA SER A 16 5.52 -26.23 39.16
C SER A 16 5.36 -24.95 38.35
N PHE A 17 6.06 -24.86 37.22
CA PHE A 17 5.98 -23.73 36.28
C PHE A 17 4.66 -23.68 35.51
N HIS A 18 3.79 -24.67 35.69
CA HIS A 18 2.53 -24.82 34.97
C HIS A 18 1.34 -24.62 35.92
N ASN A 19 0.37 -23.83 35.47
CA ASN A 19 -0.91 -23.69 36.16
C ASN A 19 -1.69 -25.01 36.04
N PRO A 20 -2.19 -25.59 37.15
CA PRO A 20 -2.92 -26.86 37.13
C PRO A 20 -4.17 -26.84 36.23
N GLY A 21 -4.81 -25.68 36.06
CA GLY A 21 -5.94 -25.51 35.14
C GLY A 21 -5.54 -25.67 33.68
N LEU A 22 -4.38 -25.14 33.27
CA LEU A 22 -3.86 -25.29 31.90
C LEU A 22 -3.49 -26.74 31.60
N ILE A 23 -2.93 -27.44 32.59
CA ILE A 23 -2.61 -28.87 32.47
C ILE A 23 -3.89 -29.68 32.26
N ARG A 24 -4.92 -29.46 33.09
CA ARG A 24 -6.20 -30.17 32.95
C ARG A 24 -6.84 -29.93 31.58
N MET A 25 -6.90 -28.67 31.15
CA MET A 25 -7.43 -28.31 29.84
C MET A 25 -6.68 -29.03 28.70
N TRP A 26 -5.35 -29.13 28.78
CA TRP A 26 -4.56 -29.81 27.76
C TRP A 26 -4.92 -31.30 27.65
N TYR A 27 -5.00 -32.00 28.79
CA TYR A 27 -5.31 -33.43 28.82
C TYR A 27 -6.76 -33.76 28.44
N GLU A 28 -7.67 -32.81 28.62
CA GLU A 28 -9.06 -32.93 28.15
C GLU A 28 -9.21 -32.62 26.65
N SER A 29 -8.18 -32.06 26.01
CA SER A 29 -8.23 -31.71 24.59
C SER A 29 -7.99 -32.91 23.66
N PRO A 30 -8.48 -32.87 22.41
CA PRO A 30 -8.13 -33.85 21.38
C PRO A 30 -6.64 -33.86 21.01
N LEU A 31 -5.87 -32.85 21.43
CA LEU A 31 -4.46 -32.67 21.13
C LEU A 31 -3.54 -33.15 22.27
N ARG A 32 -4.12 -33.80 23.30
CA ARG A 32 -3.38 -34.27 24.49
C ARG A 32 -2.20 -35.18 24.18
N ASP A 33 -2.26 -35.90 23.05
CA ASP A 33 -1.23 -36.85 22.63
C ASP A 33 0.03 -36.15 22.08
N PHE A 34 -0.06 -34.85 21.78
CA PHE A 34 1.08 -34.04 21.36
C PHE A 34 1.80 -33.39 22.54
N ASN A 35 3.10 -33.13 22.39
CA ASN A 35 3.83 -32.34 23.36
C ASN A 35 3.34 -30.87 23.31
N PRO A 36 2.79 -30.31 24.42
CA PRO A 36 2.21 -28.97 24.42
C PRO A 36 3.23 -27.88 24.07
N HIS A 37 4.46 -28.01 24.55
CA HIS A 37 5.49 -27.00 24.31
C HIS A 37 5.88 -26.98 22.82
N VAL A 38 6.07 -28.16 22.22
CA VAL A 38 6.45 -28.27 20.81
C VAL A 38 5.33 -27.75 19.90
N LEU A 39 4.07 -28.11 20.18
CA LEU A 39 2.93 -27.65 19.38
C LEU A 39 2.80 -26.13 19.44
N MET A 40 2.95 -25.53 20.63
CA MET A 40 2.88 -24.08 20.79
C MET A 40 4.02 -23.35 20.07
N ILE A 41 5.22 -23.94 20.03
CA ILE A 41 6.33 -23.40 19.23
C ILE A 41 5.96 -23.41 17.74
N ILE A 42 5.41 -24.51 17.23
CA ILE A 42 4.99 -24.61 15.82
C ILE A 42 3.94 -23.55 15.50
N PHE A 43 2.89 -23.40 16.34
CA PHE A 43 1.89 -22.36 16.13
C PHE A 43 2.47 -20.95 16.22
N ALA A 44 3.40 -20.69 17.13
CA ALA A 44 4.07 -19.40 17.22
C ALA A 44 4.86 -19.11 15.94
N VAL A 45 5.61 -20.08 15.41
CA VAL A 45 6.35 -19.94 14.15
C VAL A 45 5.41 -19.68 12.98
N LEU A 46 4.31 -20.44 12.87
CA LEU A 46 3.31 -20.24 11.82
C LEU A 46 2.67 -18.86 11.90
N LEU A 47 2.33 -18.40 13.11
CA LEU A 47 1.74 -17.08 13.33
C LEU A 47 2.73 -15.96 12.97
N ILE A 48 3.99 -16.07 13.38
CA ILE A 48 5.03 -15.10 13.01
C ILE A 48 5.26 -15.09 11.50
N ALA A 49 5.34 -16.27 10.86
CA ALA A 49 5.51 -16.38 9.41
C ALA A 49 4.33 -15.77 8.65
N TRP A 50 3.11 -15.99 9.13
CA TRP A 50 1.90 -15.40 8.56
C TRP A 50 1.87 -13.87 8.71
N ILE A 51 2.18 -13.35 9.91
CA ILE A 51 2.28 -11.90 10.16
C ILE A 51 3.34 -11.29 9.23
N TYR A 52 4.53 -11.89 9.18
CA TYR A 52 5.62 -11.43 8.33
C TYR A 52 5.19 -11.40 6.86
N TYR A 53 4.60 -12.48 6.36
CA TYR A 53 4.11 -12.57 4.99
C TYR A 53 3.07 -11.48 4.69
N TYR A 54 2.09 -11.29 5.58
CA TYR A 54 1.03 -10.30 5.42
C TYR A 54 1.61 -8.89 5.28
N PHE A 55 2.49 -8.48 6.20
CA PHE A 55 3.08 -7.13 6.13
C PHE A 55 4.09 -6.97 4.99
N ALA A 56 4.92 -7.98 4.75
CA ALA A 56 5.98 -7.89 3.74
C ALA A 56 5.43 -7.91 2.30
N PHE A 57 4.35 -8.64 2.06
CA PHE A 57 3.82 -8.84 0.71
C PHE A 57 2.46 -8.18 0.48
N VAL A 58 1.49 -8.35 1.36
CA VAL A 58 0.13 -7.82 1.13
C VAL A 58 0.12 -6.30 1.30
N VAL A 59 0.58 -5.80 2.45
CA VAL A 59 0.60 -4.35 2.73
C VAL A 59 1.56 -3.62 1.77
N LYS A 60 2.73 -4.21 1.51
CA LYS A 60 3.70 -3.61 0.59
C LYS A 60 3.18 -3.52 -0.85
N LYS A 61 2.50 -4.56 -1.33
CA LYS A 61 1.87 -4.54 -2.67
C LYS A 61 0.77 -3.49 -2.76
N ALA A 62 -0.12 -3.42 -1.77
CA ALA A 62 -1.18 -2.42 -1.76
C ALA A 62 -0.63 -0.99 -1.82
N ARG A 63 0.45 -0.70 -1.08
CA ARG A 63 1.12 0.62 -1.13
C ARG A 63 1.81 0.90 -2.46
N LEU A 64 2.42 -0.12 -3.08
CA LEU A 64 3.03 0.02 -4.40
C LEU A 64 1.98 0.27 -5.49
N GLU A 65 0.86 -0.45 -5.43
CA GLU A 65 -0.28 -0.23 -6.33
C GLU A 65 -0.86 1.18 -6.15
N GLU A 66 -1.06 1.63 -4.92
CA GLU A 66 -1.50 3.00 -4.62
C GLU A 66 -0.51 4.05 -5.15
N GLN A 67 0.79 3.85 -4.95
CA GLN A 67 1.83 4.74 -5.50
C GLN A 67 1.84 4.74 -7.02
N MET A 68 1.67 3.59 -7.66
CA MET A 68 1.58 3.50 -9.13
C MET A 68 0.32 4.19 -9.65
N LEU A 69 -0.81 4.10 -8.94
CA LEU A 69 -2.03 4.80 -9.29
C LEU A 69 -1.83 6.32 -9.18
N ILE A 70 -1.24 6.80 -8.08
CA ILE A 70 -0.91 8.22 -7.88
C ILE A 70 0.03 8.72 -8.97
N ASP A 71 1.11 7.98 -9.27
CA ASP A 71 2.07 8.34 -10.33
C ASP A 71 1.40 8.34 -11.72
N SER A 72 0.49 7.41 -11.97
CA SER A 72 -0.30 7.39 -13.22
C SER A 72 -1.26 8.56 -13.33
N GLU A 73 -1.86 8.99 -12.21
CA GLU A 73 -2.79 10.11 -12.13
C GLU A 73 -2.04 11.43 -12.34
N GLU A 74 -0.92 11.61 -11.63
CA GLU A 74 -0.01 12.74 -11.79
C GLU A 74 0.53 12.80 -13.23
N GLY A 75 0.95 11.67 -13.79
CA GLY A 75 1.40 11.58 -15.18
C GLY A 75 0.32 12.02 -16.17
N ARG A 76 -0.94 11.63 -15.95
CA ARG A 76 -2.08 12.08 -16.78
C ARG A 76 -2.33 13.59 -16.62
N PHE A 77 -2.26 14.11 -15.41
CA PHE A 77 -2.41 15.54 -15.15
C PHE A 77 -1.33 16.38 -15.87
N GLN A 78 -0.06 15.97 -15.76
CA GLN A 78 1.06 16.64 -16.46
C GLN A 78 0.92 16.60 -17.98
N GLN A 79 0.44 15.49 -18.54
CA GLN A 79 0.15 15.39 -19.97
C GLN A 79 -0.94 16.38 -20.40
N LEU A 80 -2.00 16.54 -19.62
CA LEU A 80 -3.08 17.49 -19.90
C LEU A 80 -2.59 18.94 -19.84
N LEU A 81 -1.73 19.28 -18.87
CA LEU A 81 -1.08 20.60 -18.80
C LEU A 81 -0.23 20.87 -20.05
N THR A 82 0.57 19.88 -20.47
CA THR A 82 1.39 19.98 -21.69
C THR A 82 0.52 20.18 -22.93
N LYS A 83 -0.57 19.41 -23.07
CA LYS A 83 -1.53 19.56 -24.17
C LYS A 83 -2.18 20.94 -24.19
N ARG A 84 -2.57 21.46 -23.03
CA ARG A 84 -3.13 22.81 -22.88
C ARG A 84 -2.14 23.86 -23.40
N THR A 85 -0.88 23.80 -22.95
CA THR A 85 0.16 24.74 -23.37
C THR A 85 0.43 24.62 -24.88
N ALA A 86 0.51 23.40 -25.42
CA ALA A 86 0.70 23.19 -26.85
C ALA A 86 -0.45 23.75 -27.69
N LEU A 87 -1.70 23.61 -27.24
CA LEU A 87 -2.87 24.20 -27.91
C LEU A 87 -2.82 25.73 -27.89
N LEU A 88 -2.46 26.33 -26.75
CA LEU A 88 -2.32 27.80 -26.65
C LEU A 88 -1.22 28.31 -27.58
N ASN A 89 -0.06 27.64 -27.63
CA ASN A 89 1.00 28.02 -28.56
C ASN A 89 0.56 27.90 -30.02
N LYS A 90 -0.19 26.86 -30.38
CA LYS A 90 -0.76 26.73 -31.73
C LYS A 90 -1.78 27.82 -32.09
N MET A 91 -2.51 28.35 -31.10
CA MET A 91 -3.38 29.50 -31.32
C MET A 91 -2.57 30.76 -31.62
N VAL A 92 -1.50 31.00 -30.86
CA VAL A 92 -0.58 32.13 -31.09
C VAL A 92 0.08 32.02 -32.47
N GLU A 93 0.62 30.85 -32.81
CA GLU A 93 1.20 30.60 -34.14
C GLU A 93 0.18 30.82 -35.27
N LEU A 94 -1.08 30.42 -35.05
CA LEU A 94 -2.15 30.63 -36.02
C LEU A 94 -2.46 32.12 -36.21
N GLU A 95 -2.52 32.89 -35.12
CA GLU A 95 -2.69 34.35 -35.15
C GLU A 95 -1.54 35.02 -35.91
N GLU A 96 -0.29 34.67 -35.61
CA GLU A 96 0.89 35.18 -36.34
C GLU A 96 0.83 34.86 -37.84
N THR A 97 0.38 33.66 -38.22
CA THR A 97 0.25 33.30 -39.65
C THR A 97 -0.86 34.07 -40.36
N PHE A 98 -1.95 34.40 -39.67
CA PHE A 98 -3.02 35.24 -40.19
C PHE A 98 -2.56 36.69 -40.35
N GLU A 99 -1.89 37.25 -39.33
CA GLU A 99 -1.31 38.60 -39.40
C GLU A 99 -0.27 38.74 -40.51
N ALA A 100 0.50 37.68 -40.77
CA ALA A 100 1.44 37.61 -41.88
C ALA A 100 0.77 37.44 -43.26
N GLY A 101 -0.56 37.37 -43.33
CA GLY A 101 -1.34 37.20 -44.57
C GLY A 101 -1.16 35.85 -45.26
N LYS A 102 -0.70 34.81 -44.53
CA LYS A 102 -0.42 33.48 -45.09
C LYS A 102 -1.66 32.58 -45.19
N ILE A 103 -2.71 32.92 -44.46
CA ILE A 103 -4.00 32.22 -44.45
C ILE A 103 -5.14 33.24 -44.56
N ASP A 104 -6.28 32.83 -45.10
CA ASP A 104 -7.46 33.69 -45.19
C ASP A 104 -8.29 33.69 -43.90
N GLU A 105 -9.23 34.64 -43.79
CA GLU A 105 -10.07 34.83 -42.61
C GLU A 105 -10.97 33.62 -42.33
N LEU A 106 -11.49 32.97 -43.37
CA LEU A 106 -12.34 31.79 -43.23
C LEU A 106 -11.56 30.60 -42.66
N GLU A 107 -10.35 30.39 -43.17
CA GLU A 107 -9.42 29.35 -42.71
C GLU A 107 -8.97 29.60 -41.27
N PHE A 108 -8.68 30.86 -40.93
CA PHE A 108 -8.36 31.28 -39.57
C PHE A 108 -9.52 30.98 -38.62
N GLU A 109 -10.74 31.45 -38.91
CA GLU A 109 -11.92 31.24 -38.07
C GLU A 109 -12.22 29.76 -37.83
N LYS A 110 -12.09 28.94 -38.86
CA LYS A 110 -12.30 27.49 -38.74
C LYS A 110 -11.28 26.86 -37.79
N LYS A 111 -9.99 27.19 -37.95
CA LYS A 111 -8.91 26.59 -37.15
C LYS A 111 -8.91 27.10 -35.70
N ILE A 112 -9.14 28.40 -35.49
CA ILE A 112 -9.17 28.96 -34.13
C ILE A 112 -10.36 28.43 -33.33
N ASN A 113 -11.52 28.25 -33.97
CA ASN A 113 -12.69 27.66 -33.31
C ASN A 113 -12.45 26.18 -32.95
N ALA A 114 -11.81 25.41 -33.84
CA ALA A 114 -11.43 24.03 -33.52
C ALA A 114 -10.47 23.97 -32.32
N TYR A 115 -9.42 24.79 -32.29
CA TYR A 115 -8.50 24.84 -31.16
C TYR A 115 -9.19 25.27 -29.87
N LYS A 116 -10.14 26.22 -29.93
CA LYS A 116 -10.92 26.65 -28.76
C LYS A 116 -11.75 25.51 -28.19
N GLN A 117 -12.40 24.71 -29.04
CA GLN A 117 -13.16 23.54 -28.58
C GLN A 117 -12.25 22.51 -27.91
N HIS A 118 -11.12 22.16 -28.53
CA HIS A 118 -10.15 21.25 -27.91
C HIS A 118 -9.58 21.78 -26.59
N LEU A 119 -9.39 23.09 -26.47
CA LEU A 119 -8.96 23.71 -25.22
C LEU A 119 -10.02 23.60 -24.12
N ILE A 120 -11.31 23.69 -24.46
CA ILE A 120 -12.42 23.50 -23.51
C ILE A 120 -12.43 22.05 -23.01
N GLU A 121 -12.31 21.07 -23.90
CA GLU A 121 -12.21 19.65 -23.55
C GLU A 121 -11.07 19.39 -22.56
N VAL A 122 -9.86 19.84 -22.89
CA VAL A 122 -8.68 19.67 -22.01
C VAL A 122 -8.86 20.38 -20.66
N LYS A 123 -9.54 21.53 -20.63
CA LYS A 123 -9.85 22.24 -19.36
C LYS A 123 -10.87 21.49 -18.51
N LEU A 124 -11.88 20.87 -19.12
CA LEU A 124 -12.86 20.04 -18.41
C LEU A 124 -12.18 18.80 -17.83
N ASP A 125 -11.29 18.15 -18.59
CA ASP A 125 -10.50 17.01 -18.11
C ASP A 125 -9.59 17.42 -16.94
N LEU A 126 -8.92 18.57 -17.02
CA LEU A 126 -8.10 19.10 -15.92
C LEU A 126 -8.93 19.40 -14.66
N LYS A 127 -10.17 19.87 -14.82
CA LYS A 127 -11.06 20.21 -13.70
C LYS A 127 -11.40 18.98 -12.85
N GLN A 128 -11.47 17.80 -13.47
CA GLN A 128 -11.70 16.53 -12.75
C GLN A 128 -10.59 16.17 -11.75
N PHE A 129 -9.40 16.78 -11.86
CA PHE A 129 -8.29 16.59 -10.90
C PHE A 129 -8.24 17.69 -9.82
N THR A 130 -9.08 18.73 -9.90
CA THR A 130 -9.03 19.89 -8.99
C THR A 130 -10.32 20.08 -8.16
N ASP A 131 -11.45 19.53 -8.61
CA ASP A 131 -12.73 19.46 -7.88
C ASP A 131 -12.73 18.27 -6.90
#